data_AF-A0A942LEQ3-F1
#
_entry.id   AF-A0A942LEQ3-F1
#
_cell.length_a   1.000
_cell.length_b   1.000
_cell.length_c   1.000
_cell.angle_alpha   90.00
_cell.angle_beta   90.00
_cell.angle_gamma   90.00
#
_symmetry.space_group_name_H-M   'P 1'
#
loop_
_entity.id
_entity.type
_entity.pdbx_description
1 polymer ?
#
loop_
_entity_poly.entity_id
_entity_poly.type
_entity_poly.pdbx_seq_one_letter_code
_entity_poly.pdbx_strand_id
1 'polypeptide(L)' 'IACPFGTINYVQETGKVQKCDLCGGDPACVEACPTTAITFVDANWTGIDRMKQWADKLGNQPTAA' A
#
# COMPACT_ATOMS: atom_id res chain seq x y z
N ILE A 1 8.48 -8.43 -9.93
CA ILE A 1 7.49 -7.46 -9.41
C ILE A 1 8.18 -6.61 -8.35
N ALA A 2 8.19 -5.27 -8.49
CA ALA A 2 9.01 -4.41 -7.61
C ALA A 2 8.37 -4.17 -6.23
N CYS A 3 7.03 -4.06 -6.17
CA CYS A 3 6.32 -3.99 -4.89
C CYS A 3 6.16 -5.40 -4.32
N PRO A 4 6.78 -5.73 -3.17
CA PRO A 4 6.70 -7.07 -2.59
C PRO A 4 5.31 -7.42 -2.05
N PHE A 5 4.43 -6.42 -1.91
CA PHE A 5 3.07 -6.57 -1.41
C PHE A 5 2.03 -6.72 -2.52
N GLY A 6 2.44 -6.67 -3.79
CA GLY A 6 1.52 -6.84 -4.92
C GLY A 6 0.42 -5.78 -5.03
N THR A 7 0.62 -4.60 -4.43
CA THR A 7 -0.44 -3.57 -4.31
C THR A 7 -0.52 -2.63 -5.53
N ILE A 8 0.36 -2.82 -6.52
CA ILE A 8 0.35 -2.04 -7.78
C ILE A 8 -0.44 -2.81 -8.83
N ASN A 9 -1.50 -2.18 -9.36
CA ASN A 9 -2.34 -2.77 -10.39
C ASN A 9 -2.14 -2.06 -11.72
N TYR A 10 -2.21 -2.80 -12.83
CA TYR A 10 -2.18 -2.23 -14.18
C TYR A 10 -3.60 -2.07 -14.72
N VAL A 11 -3.94 -0.84 -15.12
CA VAL A 11 -5.23 -0.49 -15.71
C VAL A 11 -5.10 -0.59 -17.23
N GLN A 12 -5.59 -1.69 -17.79
CA GLN A 12 -5.43 -2.01 -19.21
C GLN A 12 -5.98 -0.92 -20.14
N GLU A 13 -7.11 -0.32 -19.77
CA GLU A 13 -7.79 0.72 -20.57
C GLU A 13 -6.94 1.99 -20.75
N THR A 14 -6.16 2.36 -19.75
CA THR A 14 -5.35 3.59 -19.76
C THR A 14 -3.88 3.32 -20.06
N GLY A 15 -3.46 2.07 -20.00
CA GLY A 15 -2.06 1.66 -20.08
C GLY A 15 -1.20 2.12 -18.89
N LYS A 16 -1.83 2.49 -17.76
CA LYS A 16 -1.15 3.06 -16.60
C LYS A 16 -1.26 2.15 -15.38
N VAL A 17 -0.34 2.33 -14.43
CA VAL A 17 -0.44 1.71 -13.12
C VAL A 17 -1.29 2.56 -12.17
N GLN A 18 -2.06 1.90 -11.31
CA GLN A 18 -2.87 2.51 -10.27
C GLN A 18 -2.59 1.83 -8.93
N LYS A 19 -2.58 2.65 -7.88
CA LYS A 19 -2.57 2.23 -6.47
C LYS A 19 -3.36 3.23 -5.64
N CYS A 20 -3.66 2.85 -4.40
CA CYS A 20 -4.18 3.78 -3.40
C CYS A 20 -3.25 5.00 -3.26
N ASP A 21 -3.83 6.18 -3.29
CA ASP A 21 -3.19 7.48 -3.08
C ASP A 21 -3.57 8.11 -1.74
N LEU A 22 -4.22 7.33 -0.86
CA LEU A 22 -4.78 7.75 0.41
C LEU A 22 -5.83 8.86 0.28
N CYS A 23 -6.46 9.02 -0.90
CA CYS A 23 -7.46 10.07 -1.15
C CYS A 23 -6.96 11.47 -0.76
N GLY A 24 -5.66 11.76 -0.94
CA GLY A 24 -5.07 13.04 -0.56
C GLY A 24 -4.96 13.28 0.95
N GLY A 25 -5.12 12.25 1.78
CA GLY A 25 -5.04 12.31 3.24
C GLY A 25 -6.39 12.22 3.95
N ASP A 26 -7.50 12.11 3.20
CA ASP A 26 -8.85 11.91 3.74
C ASP A 26 -9.49 10.64 3.17
N PRO A 27 -9.23 9.46 3.78
CA PRO A 27 -9.59 8.19 3.16
C PRO A 27 -11.10 7.94 3.15
N ALA A 28 -11.72 8.05 1.97
CA ALA A 28 -13.15 7.77 1.78
C ALA A 28 -13.56 6.34 2.19
N CYS A 29 -12.65 5.36 2.11
CA CYS A 29 -12.91 3.99 2.55
C CYS A 29 -13.06 3.85 4.08
N VAL A 30 -12.47 4.77 4.85
CA VAL A 30 -12.62 4.81 6.31
C VAL A 30 -13.99 5.37 6.66
N GLU A 31 -14.39 6.48 6.04
CA GLU A 31 -15.72 7.08 6.23
C GLU A 31 -16.85 6.11 5.83
N ALA A 32 -16.69 5.40 4.72
CA ALA A 32 -17.69 4.47 4.22
C ALA A 32 -17.83 3.18 5.05
N CYS A 33 -16.96 2.91 6.03
CA CYS A 33 -16.94 1.64 6.75
C CYS A 33 -17.93 1.62 7.93
N PRO A 34 -19.08 0.92 7.85
CA PRO A 34 -20.12 0.97 8.89
C PRO A 34 -19.71 0.24 10.18
N THR A 35 -18.80 -0.72 10.10
CA THR A 35 -18.35 -1.54 11.23
C THR A 35 -17.10 -1.00 11.91
N THR A 36 -16.51 0.08 11.39
CA THR A 36 -15.21 0.61 11.87
C THR A 36 -14.07 -0.41 11.79
N ALA A 37 -14.11 -1.31 10.80
CA ALA A 37 -13.01 -2.27 10.56
C ALA A 37 -11.73 -1.62 10.03
N ILE A 38 -11.86 -0.44 9.40
CA ILE A 38 -10.76 0.35 8.86
C ILE A 38 -10.70 1.65 9.66
N THR A 39 -9.51 2.03 10.09
CA THR A 39 -9.27 3.27 10.86
C THR A 39 -8.12 4.06 10.24
N PHE A 40 -8.18 5.38 10.36
CA PHE A 40 -7.10 6.28 9.97
C PHE A 40 -6.43 6.83 11.23
N VAL A 41 -5.22 6.36 11.50
CA VAL A 41 -4.44 6.67 12.69
C VAL A 41 -2.98 6.95 12.31
N ASP A 42 -2.21 7.48 13.25
CA ASP A 42 -0.78 7.70 13.05
C ASP A 42 -0.08 6.37 12.70
N ALA A 43 0.75 6.39 11.66
CA ALA A 43 1.39 5.19 11.16
C ALA A 43 2.32 4.53 12.19
N ASN A 44 2.90 5.28 13.13
CA ASN A 44 3.75 4.75 14.19
C ASN A 44 2.96 3.91 15.21
N TRP A 45 1.64 4.07 15.27
CA TRP A 45 0.78 3.25 16.12
C TRP A 45 0.40 1.92 15.45
N THR A 46 0.85 1.71 14.21
CA THR A 46 0.63 0.51 13.42
C THR A 46 1.91 -0.33 13.33
N GLY A 47 1.83 -1.52 12.70
CA GLY A 47 2.99 -2.36 12.43
C GLY A 47 3.89 -1.89 11.27
N ILE A 48 4.02 -0.58 11.03
CA ILE A 48 4.69 -0.03 9.84
C ILE A 48 6.17 -0.42 9.77
N ASP A 49 6.87 -0.51 10.90
CA ASP A 49 8.29 -0.90 10.91
C ASP A 49 8.49 -2.35 10.48
N ARG A 50 7.58 -3.25 10.86
CA ARG A 50 7.60 -4.64 10.38
C ARG A 50 7.40 -4.70 8.87
N MET A 51 6.50 -3.88 8.34
CA MET A 51 6.25 -3.78 6.90
C MET A 51 7.49 -3.23 6.15
N LYS A 52 8.14 -2.19 6.68
CA LYS A 52 9.40 -1.65 6.11
C LYS A 52 10.52 -2.69 6.10
N GLN A 53 10.76 -3.35 7.22
CA GLN A 53 11.78 -4.40 7.33
C GLN A 53 11.53 -5.55 6.34
N TRP A 54 10.26 -5.93 6.14
CA TRP A 54 9.90 -6.94 5.15
C TRP A 54 10.11 -6.44 3.72
N ALA A 55 9.76 -5.19 3.45
CA ALA A 55 10.01 -4.55 2.16
C ALA A 55 11.50 -4.49 1.84
N ASP A 56 12.37 -4.20 2.82
CA ASP A 56 13.83 -4.20 2.62
C ASP A 56 14.36 -5.60 2.30
N LYS A 57 13.85 -6.62 3.01
CA LYS A 57 14.23 -8.04 2.78
C LYS A 57 13.87 -8.53 1.38
N LEU A 58 12.71 -8.11 0.85
CA LEU A 58 12.20 -8.60 -0.43
C LEU A 58 12.51 -7.66 -1.61
N GLY A 59 12.54 -6.37 -1.37
CA GLY A 59 12.59 -5.31 -2.39
C GLY A 59 13.99 -4.79 -2.70
N ASN A 60 15.01 -5.12 -1.89
CA ASN A 60 16.39 -4.71 -2.13
C ASN A 60 17.34 -5.89 -2.39
N GLN A 61 16.80 -7.05 -2.80
CA GLN A 61 17.62 -8.11 -3.38
C GLN A 61 17.93 -7.79 -4.84
N PRO A 62 19.20 -7.84 -5.28
CA PRO A 62 19.56 -7.70 -6.69
C PRO A 62 19.17 -8.97 -7.43
N THR A 63 17.89 -9.19 -7.66
CA THR A 63 17.42 -10.35 -8.43
C THR A 63 17.28 -9.99 -9.90
N ALA A 64 18.28 -10.48 -10.64
CA ALA A 64 18.34 -10.80 -12.07
C ALA A 64 18.41 -9.63 -13.06
N ALA A 65 19.65 -9.35 -13.49
CA ALA A 65 19.93 -8.98 -14.88
C ALA A 65 19.54 -10.12 -15.84
#